data_AF-A0A944YSP0-F1
#
_entry.id   AF-A0A944YSP0-F1
#
_cell.length_a   1.000
_cell.length_b   1.000
_cell.length_c   1.000
_cell.angle_alpha   90.00
_cell.angle_beta   90.00
_cell.angle_gamma   90.00
#
_symmetry.space_group_name_H-M   'P 1'
#
loop_
_entity.id
_entity.type
_entity.pdbx_description
1 polymer ?
#
loop_
_entity_poly.entity_id
_entity_poly.type
_entity_poly.pdbx_seq_one_letter_code
_entity_poly.pdbx_strand_id
1 'polypeptide(L)' 'HVANRGIPTIVLGVPVRYAHSHNCISSMDDFDELMKLLTVIIENLDSNKLQEILN' A
#
# COMPACT_ATOMS: atom_id res chain seq x y z
N HIS A 1 -2.18 -1.88 24.65
CA HIS A 1 -1.30 -0.70 24.41
C HIS A 1 -0.30 -1.01 23.28
N VAL A 2 -0.74 -1.01 22.00
CA VAL A 2 0.13 -1.30 20.84
C VAL A 2 0.73 -0.01 20.24
N ALA A 3 0.07 1.14 20.43
CA ALA A 3 0.46 2.42 19.81
C ALA A 3 1.80 3.02 20.29
N ASN A 4 2.37 2.61 21.42
CA ASN A 4 3.60 3.20 21.97
C ASN A 4 4.90 2.71 21.32
N ARG A 5 4.83 1.77 20.35
CA ARG A 5 5.99 1.24 19.63
C ARG A 5 6.04 1.64 18.15
N GLY A 6 5.13 2.53 17.72
CA GLY A 6 4.95 2.88 16.32
C GLY A 6 4.18 1.81 15.54
N ILE A 7 3.63 2.20 14.39
CA ILE A 7 2.90 1.32 13.48
C ILE A 7 3.72 1.21 12.19
N PRO A 8 4.22 0.01 11.83
CA PRO A 8 4.86 -0.20 10.54
C PRO A 8 3.90 0.19 9.41
N THR A 9 4.28 1.20 8.63
CA THR A 9 3.40 1.80 7.62
C THR A 9 4.16 1.93 6.32
N ILE A 10 3.51 1.56 5.22
CA ILE A 10 3.98 1.81 3.85
C ILE A 10 2.90 2.57 3.09
N VAL A 11 3.30 3.37 2.10
CA VAL A 11 2.37 4.07 1.21
C VAL A 11 2.39 3.37 -0.13
N LEU A 12 1.21 2.99 -0.60
CA LEU A 12 0.97 2.45 -1.93
C LEU A 12 0.07 3.41 -2.69
N GLY A 13 0.29 3.57 -3.99
CA GLY A 13 -0.49 4.50 -4.80
C GLY A 13 -0.29 4.32 -6.29
N VAL A 14 -1.25 4.80 -7.06
CA VAL A 14 -1.21 4.80 -8.52
C VAL A 14 -0.53 6.07 -9.01
N PRO A 15 0.44 5.99 -9.93
CA PRO A 15 1.03 7.16 -10.55
C PRO A 15 -0.03 8.03 -11.22
N VAL A 16 0.11 9.35 -11.08
CA VAL A 16 -0.82 10.32 -11.65
C VAL A 16 -0.06 11.48 -12.27
N ARG A 17 -0.50 11.91 -13.46
CA ARG A 17 -0.05 13.16 -14.10
C ARG A 17 -1.01 14.28 -13.73
N TYR A 18 -0.45 15.47 -13.51
CA TYR A 18 -1.16 16.70 -13.12
C TYR A 18 -1.80 16.64 -11.73
N ALA A 19 -1.16 15.96 -10.77
CA ALA A 19 -1.59 15.97 -9.38
C ALA A 19 -1.90 17.40 -8.89
N HIS A 20 -3.01 17.56 -8.15
CA HIS A 20 -3.52 18.85 -7.67
C HIS A 20 -4.03 19.84 -8.76
N SER A 21 -4.32 19.37 -9.97
CA SER A 21 -5.01 20.16 -11.01
C SER A 21 -6.49 19.81 -11.10
N HIS A 22 -7.29 20.62 -11.83
CA HIS A 22 -8.72 20.38 -12.06
C HIS A 22 -8.99 19.01 -12.73
N ASN A 23 -8.08 18.56 -13.59
CA ASN A 23 -8.12 17.26 -14.24
C ASN A 23 -6.78 16.55 -14.05
N CYS A 24 -6.84 15.25 -13.82
CA CYS A 24 -5.69 14.37 -13.63
C CYS A 24 -5.81 13.16 -14.57
N ILE A 25 -4.68 12.51 -14.87
CA ILE A 25 -4.65 11.30 -15.70
C ILE A 25 -3.80 10.24 -15.01
N SER A 26 -4.35 9.02 -14.91
CA SER A 26 -3.67 7.83 -14.44
C SER A 26 -3.85 6.68 -15.42
N SER A 27 -2.92 5.73 -15.41
CA SER A 27 -3.05 4.50 -16.18
C SER A 27 -4.02 3.55 -15.47
N MET A 28 -4.95 2.94 -16.21
CA MET A 28 -5.80 1.88 -15.67
C MET A 28 -4.97 0.63 -15.36
N ASP A 29 -3.96 0.34 -16.18
CA ASP A 29 -3.06 -0.81 -15.96
C ASP A 29 -2.31 -0.67 -14.63
N ASP A 30 -1.83 0.53 -14.28
CA ASP A 30 -1.14 0.77 -13.01
C ASP A 30 -2.07 0.56 -11.80
N PHE A 31 -3.37 0.87 -11.95
CA PHE A 31 -4.38 0.60 -10.93
C PHE A 31 -4.62 -0.89 -10.76
N ASP A 32 -4.80 -1.63 -11.86
CA ASP A 32 -5.06 -3.06 -11.83
C ASP A 32 -3.86 -3.85 -11.26
N GLU A 33 -2.64 -3.49 -11.63
CA GLU A 33 -1.44 -4.11 -11.04
C GLU A 33 -1.26 -3.76 -9.56
N LEU A 34 -1.59 -2.53 -9.15
CA LEU A 34 -1.57 -2.16 -7.74
C LEU A 34 -2.58 -3.00 -6.94
N MET A 35 -3.77 -3.25 -7.48
CA MET A 35 -4.77 -4.10 -6.84
C MET A 35 -4.28 -5.54 -6.67
N LYS A 36 -3.63 -6.11 -7.70
CA LYS A 36 -3.01 -7.44 -7.60
C LYS A 36 -1.96 -7.49 -6.49
N LEU A 37 -1.08 -6.49 -6.42
CA LEU A 37 -0.07 -6.39 -5.37
C LEU A 37 -0.71 -6.29 -3.99
N LEU A 38 -1.69 -5.40 -3.81
CA LEU A 38 -2.38 -5.19 -2.54
C LEU A 38 -3.07 -6.46 -2.04
N THR A 39 -3.75 -7.18 -2.94
CA THR A 39 -4.39 -8.46 -2.61
C THR A 39 -3.37 -9.46 -2.09
N VAL A 40 -2.26 -9.65 -2.80
CA VAL A 40 -1.20 -10.59 -2.37
C VAL A 40 -0.59 -10.17 -1.03
N ILE A 41 -0.39 -8.87 -0.78
CA ILE A 41 0.11 -8.37 0.51
C ILE A 41 -0.87 -8.76 1.64
N ILE A 42 -2.17 -8.50 1.48
CA ILE A 42 -3.17 -8.79 2.52
C ILE A 42 -3.28 -10.29 2.78
N GLU A 43 -3.21 -11.12 1.73
CA GLU A 43 -3.24 -12.58 1.86
C GLU A 43 -2.02 -13.16 2.60
N ASN A 44 -0.87 -12.49 2.53
CA ASN A 44 0.39 -12.97 3.10
C ASN A 44 0.81 -12.25 4.39
N LEU A 45 0.13 -11.18 4.79
CA LEU A 45 0.43 -10.43 6.01
C LEU A 45 -0.28 -11.06 7.22
N ASP A 46 0.23 -12.22 7.64
CA ASP A 46 -0.24 -12.90 8.84
C ASP A 46 0.51 -12.47 10.12
N SER A 47 0.14 -13.06 11.26
CA SER A 47 0.78 -12.75 12.55
C SER A 47 2.28 -13.11 12.58
N ASN A 48 2.71 -14.17 11.89
CA ASN A 48 4.11 -14.55 11.84
C ASN A 48 4.92 -13.54 11.03
N LYS A 49 4.40 -13.15 9.85
CA LYS A 49 5.00 -12.12 9.01
C LYS A 49 5.04 -10.76 9.72
N LEU A 50 4.00 -10.42 10.48
CA LEU A 50 3.98 -9.21 11.30
C LEU A 50 5.05 -9.26 12.40
N GLN A 51 5.25 -10.40 13.08
CA GLN A 51 6.34 -10.52 14.06
C GLN A 51 7.71 -10.41 13.39
N GLU A 52 7.90 -10.99 12.20
CA GLU A 52 9.15 -10.85 11.43
C GLU A 52 9.46 -9.39 11.09
N ILE A 53 8.45 -8.58 10.76
CA ILE A 53 8.61 -7.13 10.48
C ILE A 53 8.89 -6.33 11.76
N LEU A 54 8.41 -6.78 12.92
CA LEU A 54 8.56 -6.08 14.20
C LEU A 54 9.86 -6.41 14.95
N ASN A 55 10.56 -7.48 14.55
CA ASN A 55 11.85 -7.91 15.12
C ASN A 55 13.03 -7.23 14.44
#